data_AF-A0A957WQR6-F1
#
_entry.id   AF-A0A957WQR6-F1
#
_cell.length_a   1.000
_cell.length_b   1.000
_cell.length_c   1.000
_cell.angle_alpha   90.00
_cell.angle_beta   90.00
_cell.angle_gamma   90.00
#
_symmetry.space_group_name_H-M   'P 1'
#
loop_
_entity.id
_entity.type
_entity.pdbx_description
1 polymer ?
#
loop_
_entity_poly.entity_id
_entity_poly.type
_entity_poly.pdbx_seq_one_letter_code
_entity_poly.pdbx_strand_id
1 'polypeptide(L)'
;NRLVTQTDTSHRRLQVAPDDFNRRLELTLSNGTTHDLYVGSSAGAGATHVRLDNQPEVYLTGDLDAYNINPQAGSWIDTLYFTVPQTATTKLTLENSNGALEFVKDGENWTLSDLAEGETFNQNAFTNMLNQIISVRMTEPIGTEAQADFGLDAPQATVTLTTTDETDTLLVGAKNPADSDNYVFKASNSPYYVRISSFTGDNLINKTRADFLEAPAAEPTSESE
;
A
#
# COMPACT_ATOMS: atom_id res chain seq x y z
N ASN A 1 -32.02 12.89 1.91
CA ASN A 1 -31.53 14.16 1.31
C ASN A 1 -32.58 15.26 1.42
N ARG A 2 -32.17 16.50 1.67
CA ARG A 2 -33.05 17.69 1.80
C ARG A 2 -32.68 18.74 0.76
N LEU A 3 -33.63 19.25 -0.02
CA LEU A 3 -33.40 20.38 -0.94
C LEU A 3 -33.01 21.64 -0.15
N VAL A 4 -31.96 22.34 -0.58
CA VAL A 4 -31.42 23.54 0.10
C VAL A 4 -31.65 24.81 -0.73
N THR A 5 -31.38 24.75 -2.03
CA THR A 5 -31.41 25.93 -2.92
C THR A 5 -31.38 25.47 -4.38
N GLN A 6 -31.67 26.40 -5.28
CA GLN A 6 -31.62 26.24 -6.73
C GLN A 6 -30.89 27.39 -7.45
N THR A 7 -30.27 28.32 -6.71
CA THR A 7 -29.70 29.55 -7.32
C THR A 7 -28.20 29.43 -7.58
N ASP A 8 -27.76 29.94 -8.74
CA ASP A 8 -26.34 29.96 -9.14
C ASP A 8 -25.45 30.66 -8.11
N THR A 9 -25.93 31.76 -7.51
CA THR A 9 -25.21 32.45 -6.42
C THR A 9 -24.97 31.53 -5.23
N SER A 10 -25.92 30.65 -4.92
CA SER A 10 -25.74 29.69 -3.83
C SER A 10 -24.80 28.55 -4.22
N HIS A 11 -24.71 28.17 -5.50
CA HIS A 11 -23.82 27.08 -5.93
C HIS A 11 -22.36 27.37 -5.57
N ARG A 12 -21.84 28.56 -5.90
CA ARG A 12 -20.48 28.97 -5.53
C ARG A 12 -20.29 29.05 -4.02
N ARG A 13 -21.23 29.70 -3.31
CA ARG A 13 -21.17 29.80 -1.84
C ARG A 13 -21.15 28.44 -1.14
N LEU A 14 -21.80 27.44 -1.73
CA LEU A 14 -21.86 26.08 -1.20
C LEU A 14 -20.77 25.17 -1.81
N GLN A 15 -19.91 25.70 -2.67
CA GLN A 15 -18.84 24.96 -3.36
C GLN A 15 -19.37 23.75 -4.13
N VAL A 16 -20.44 23.95 -4.90
CA VAL A 16 -21.02 22.93 -5.78
C VAL A 16 -21.14 23.44 -7.23
N ALA A 17 -20.43 24.51 -7.58
CA ALA A 17 -20.40 25.03 -8.95
C ALA A 17 -19.38 24.23 -9.79
N PRO A 18 -19.50 24.21 -11.14
CA PRO A 18 -18.62 23.43 -12.01
C PRO A 18 -17.13 23.82 -11.92
N ASP A 19 -16.84 25.05 -11.49
CA ASP A 19 -15.51 25.64 -11.35
C ASP A 19 -15.13 25.96 -9.90
N ASP A 20 -16.02 25.68 -8.95
CA ASP A 20 -15.83 25.96 -7.51
C ASP A 20 -16.52 24.86 -6.70
N PHE A 21 -15.77 23.77 -6.48
CA PHE A 21 -16.22 22.58 -5.79
C PHE A 21 -15.16 21.98 -4.87
N ASN A 22 -15.57 21.18 -3.88
CA ASN A 22 -14.64 20.45 -3.03
C ASN A 22 -14.26 19.09 -3.65
N ARG A 23 -15.23 18.37 -4.24
CA ARG A 23 -15.00 17.16 -5.04
C ARG A 23 -15.94 17.15 -6.25
N ARG A 24 -15.47 16.53 -7.34
CA ARG A 24 -16.27 16.18 -8.51
C ARG A 24 -16.18 14.67 -8.70
N LEU A 25 -17.33 14.04 -8.91
CA LEU A 25 -17.42 12.63 -9.25
C LEU A 25 -18.06 12.51 -10.62
N GLU A 26 -17.32 11.94 -11.57
CA GLU A 26 -17.81 11.60 -12.90
C GLU A 26 -18.25 10.13 -12.89
N LEU A 27 -19.55 9.89 -13.08
CA LEU A 27 -20.17 8.58 -13.00
C LEU A 27 -20.61 8.15 -14.40
N THR A 28 -20.06 7.06 -14.92
CA THR A 28 -20.57 6.43 -16.14
C THR A 28 -21.43 5.23 -15.78
N LEU A 29 -22.71 5.32 -16.14
CA LEU A 29 -23.69 4.25 -15.92
C LEU A 29 -23.53 3.14 -16.98
N SER A 30 -24.10 1.96 -16.71
CA SER A 30 -24.02 0.79 -17.61
C SER A 30 -24.59 1.02 -19.00
N ASN A 31 -25.48 2.01 -19.16
CA ASN A 31 -26.04 2.42 -20.45
C ASN A 31 -25.15 3.42 -21.21
N GLY A 32 -23.96 3.76 -20.67
CA GLY A 32 -23.02 4.73 -21.24
C GLY A 32 -23.33 6.20 -20.89
N THR A 33 -24.40 6.50 -20.15
CA THR A 33 -24.70 7.86 -19.71
C THR A 33 -23.71 8.29 -18.63
N THR A 34 -23.09 9.47 -18.82
CA THR A 34 -22.20 10.08 -17.84
C THR A 34 -22.91 11.20 -17.06
N HIS A 35 -22.67 11.25 -15.76
CA HIS A 35 -23.18 12.26 -14.84
C HIS A 35 -22.05 12.85 -14.00
N ASP A 36 -22.02 14.17 -13.89
CA ASP A 36 -21.14 14.87 -12.94
C ASP A 36 -21.92 15.23 -11.67
N LEU A 37 -21.39 14.79 -10.53
CA LEU A 37 -21.85 15.16 -9.20
C LEU A 37 -20.79 16.03 -8.51
N TYR A 38 -21.19 17.23 -8.10
CA TYR A 38 -20.36 18.11 -7.28
C TYR A 38 -20.70 17.95 -5.81
N VAL A 39 -19.67 17.75 -5.00
CA VAL A 39 -19.77 17.73 -3.53
C VAL A 39 -19.03 18.92 -2.98
N GLY A 40 -19.74 19.68 -2.14
CA GLY A 40 -19.32 20.98 -1.67
C GLY A 40 -19.10 21.06 -0.18
N SER A 41 -19.44 22.20 0.40
CA SER A 41 -19.17 22.50 1.80
C SER A 41 -19.96 21.60 2.75
N SER A 42 -19.37 21.30 3.90
CA SER A 42 -20.08 20.65 5.00
C SER A 42 -20.98 21.66 5.72
N ALA A 43 -22.17 21.24 6.11
CA ALA A 43 -23.11 22.03 6.91
C ALA A 43 -23.04 21.72 8.42
N GLY A 44 -22.01 20.98 8.88
CA GLY A 44 -21.94 20.43 10.23
C GLY A 44 -22.84 19.19 10.41
N ALA A 45 -22.57 18.39 11.46
CA ALA A 45 -23.26 17.13 11.75
C ALA A 45 -23.18 16.04 10.65
N GLY A 46 -22.06 15.98 9.91
CA GLY A 46 -21.82 14.97 8.87
C GLY A 46 -22.60 15.21 7.57
N ALA A 47 -23.28 16.36 7.45
CA ALA A 47 -24.06 16.68 6.26
C ALA A 47 -23.26 17.50 5.25
N THR A 48 -23.33 17.18 3.96
CA THR A 48 -22.66 17.89 2.86
C THR A 48 -23.63 18.32 1.77
N HIS A 49 -23.28 19.41 1.08
CA HIS A 49 -24.02 19.88 -0.08
C HIS A 49 -23.59 19.10 -1.33
N VAL A 50 -24.57 18.65 -2.11
CA VAL A 50 -24.36 17.92 -3.35
C VAL A 50 -25.23 18.50 -4.47
N ARG A 51 -24.70 18.58 -5.69
CA ARG A 51 -25.41 19.08 -6.88
C ARG A 51 -25.04 18.25 -8.10
N LEU A 52 -26.04 17.83 -8.87
CA LEU A 52 -25.82 17.24 -10.19
C LEU A 52 -25.60 18.38 -11.20
N ASP A 53 -24.62 18.27 -12.10
CA ASP A 53 -24.21 19.39 -12.96
C ASP A 53 -25.36 20.03 -13.76
N ASN A 54 -26.16 19.18 -14.42
CA ASN A 54 -27.28 19.62 -15.26
C ASN A 54 -28.56 19.94 -14.47
N GLN A 55 -28.47 20.15 -13.16
CA GLN A 55 -29.59 20.46 -12.28
C GLN A 55 -29.27 21.66 -11.38
N PRO A 56 -30.21 22.61 -11.23
CA PRO A 56 -30.03 23.72 -10.28
C PRO A 56 -30.13 23.25 -8.82
N GLU A 57 -30.81 22.13 -8.55
CA GLU A 57 -31.08 21.63 -7.20
C GLU A 57 -29.81 21.24 -6.43
N VAL A 58 -29.58 21.92 -5.31
CA VAL A 58 -28.59 21.52 -4.32
C VAL A 58 -29.28 20.79 -3.18
N TYR A 59 -28.80 19.59 -2.87
CA TYR A 59 -29.29 18.79 -1.77
C TYR A 59 -28.29 18.76 -0.62
N LEU A 60 -28.79 18.59 0.59
CA LEU A 60 -28.00 18.24 1.76
C LEU A 60 -28.18 16.73 2.03
N THR A 61 -27.07 16.00 2.16
CA THR A 61 -27.05 14.56 2.48
C THR A 61 -26.03 14.28 3.60
N GLY A 62 -26.30 13.26 4.42
CA GLY A 62 -25.32 12.72 5.37
C GLY A 62 -24.68 11.41 4.91
N ASP A 63 -25.05 10.93 3.72
CA ASP A 63 -24.63 9.62 3.20
C ASP A 63 -23.33 9.70 2.39
N LEU A 64 -22.88 10.91 2.09
CA LEU A 64 -21.73 11.18 1.23
C LEU A 64 -21.01 12.43 1.71
N ASP A 65 -19.69 12.37 1.79
CA ASP A 65 -18.85 13.53 2.05
C ASP A 65 -17.55 13.52 1.21
N ALA A 66 -16.72 14.55 1.40
CA ALA A 66 -15.46 14.68 0.69
C ALA A 66 -14.40 13.64 1.08
N TYR A 67 -14.57 12.95 2.22
CA TYR A 67 -13.72 11.85 2.66
C TYR A 67 -14.10 10.55 1.95
N ASN A 68 -15.39 10.31 1.74
CA ASN A 68 -15.86 9.18 0.93
C ASN A 68 -15.42 9.29 -0.53
N ILE A 69 -15.32 10.52 -1.07
CA ILE A 69 -14.87 10.80 -2.44
C ILE A 69 -13.39 11.22 -2.44
N ASN A 70 -12.57 10.36 -1.88
CA ASN A 70 -11.12 10.55 -1.87
C ASN A 70 -10.56 10.32 -3.29
N PRO A 71 -9.70 11.20 -3.84
CA PRO A 71 -9.19 11.04 -5.21
C PRO A 71 -8.11 9.95 -5.34
N GLN A 72 -7.59 9.40 -4.24
CA GLN A 72 -6.64 8.31 -4.27
C GLN A 72 -7.33 6.99 -4.64
N ALA A 73 -6.82 6.31 -5.68
CA ALA A 73 -7.36 5.04 -6.17
C ALA A 73 -7.52 3.98 -5.06
N GLY A 74 -6.56 3.92 -4.12
CA GLY A 74 -6.60 3.03 -2.96
C GLY A 74 -7.81 3.21 -2.04
N SER A 75 -8.52 4.34 -2.08
CA SER A 75 -9.75 4.55 -1.31
C SER A 75 -10.98 3.89 -1.90
N TRP A 76 -10.89 3.36 -3.12
CA TRP A 76 -12.00 2.75 -3.87
C TRP A 76 -11.88 1.24 -4.03
N ILE A 77 -10.81 0.64 -3.50
CA ILE A 77 -10.49 -0.78 -3.67
C ILE A 77 -10.14 -1.42 -2.33
N ASP A 78 -10.21 -2.76 -2.27
CA ASP A 78 -9.50 -3.48 -1.22
C ASP A 78 -8.00 -3.43 -1.53
N THR A 79 -7.25 -2.82 -0.62
CA THR A 79 -5.80 -2.63 -0.77
C THR A 79 -5.00 -3.87 -0.37
N LEU A 80 -5.61 -4.87 0.26
CA LEU A 80 -4.91 -6.13 0.57
C LEU A 80 -4.57 -6.87 -0.73
N TYR A 81 -3.31 -6.75 -1.16
CA TYR A 81 -2.87 -7.24 -2.46
C TYR A 81 -2.31 -8.66 -2.39
N PHE A 82 -1.57 -8.97 -1.32
CA PHE A 82 -0.96 -10.27 -1.10
C PHE A 82 -1.08 -10.65 0.37
N THR A 83 -1.43 -11.90 0.64
CA THR A 83 -1.49 -12.42 2.00
C THR A 83 -1.15 -13.90 2.05
N VAL A 84 -0.39 -14.31 3.06
CA VAL A 84 -0.03 -15.71 3.33
C VAL A 84 -0.10 -15.97 4.84
N PRO A 85 -0.59 -17.14 5.30
CA PRO A 85 -0.59 -17.45 6.72
C PRO A 85 0.84 -17.59 7.27
N GLN A 86 1.16 -16.80 8.30
CA GLN A 86 2.47 -16.87 8.98
C GLN A 86 2.79 -18.28 9.46
N THR A 87 1.79 -18.99 10.00
CA THR A 87 1.92 -20.34 10.54
C THR A 87 2.24 -21.38 9.47
N ALA A 88 1.81 -21.14 8.23
CA ALA A 88 2.08 -22.01 7.09
C ALA A 88 3.43 -21.70 6.42
N THR A 89 4.04 -20.55 6.71
CA THR A 89 5.31 -20.13 6.10
C THR A 89 6.47 -20.90 6.73
N THR A 90 7.28 -21.55 5.90
CA THR A 90 8.37 -22.45 6.32
C THR A 90 9.75 -21.97 5.88
N LYS A 91 9.82 -21.20 4.79
CA LYS A 91 11.06 -20.62 4.26
C LYS A 91 10.81 -19.26 3.62
N LEU A 92 11.77 -18.36 3.76
CA LEU A 92 11.79 -17.07 3.10
C LEU A 92 13.19 -16.82 2.54
N THR A 93 13.30 -16.45 1.28
CA THR A 93 14.54 -15.95 0.69
C THR A 93 14.33 -14.51 0.26
N LEU A 94 15.22 -13.62 0.67
CA LEU A 94 15.28 -12.22 0.22
C LEU A 94 16.57 -12.02 -0.57
N GLU A 95 16.45 -11.64 -1.83
CA GLU A 95 17.57 -11.25 -2.69
C GLU A 95 17.45 -9.77 -3.02
N ASN A 96 18.49 -9.00 -2.74
CA ASN A 96 18.58 -7.58 -3.09
C ASN A 96 20.04 -7.21 -3.40
N SER A 97 20.35 -5.92 -3.55
CA SER A 97 21.73 -5.46 -3.84
C SER A 97 22.75 -5.76 -2.74
N ASN A 98 22.30 -6.11 -1.52
CA ASN A 98 23.16 -6.47 -0.39
C ASN A 98 23.42 -7.98 -0.29
N GLY A 99 22.86 -8.78 -1.20
CA GLY A 99 23.05 -10.23 -1.28
C GLY A 99 21.76 -11.02 -1.11
N ALA A 100 21.92 -12.34 -0.99
CA ALA A 100 20.83 -13.27 -0.73
C ALA A 100 20.83 -13.65 0.76
N LEU A 101 19.67 -13.53 1.39
CA LEU A 101 19.41 -13.94 2.76
C LEU A 101 18.39 -15.07 2.74
N GLU A 102 18.75 -16.23 3.28
CA GLU A 102 17.88 -17.38 3.38
C GLU A 102 17.49 -17.61 4.84
N PHE A 103 16.18 -17.59 5.09
CA PHE A 103 15.59 -17.84 6.40
C PHE A 103 14.81 -19.13 6.36
N VAL A 104 15.03 -19.97 7.35
CA VAL A 104 14.36 -21.26 7.50
C VAL A 104 13.75 -21.37 8.88
N LYS A 105 12.59 -22.01 8.95
CA LYS A 105 11.92 -22.30 10.20
C LYS A 105 12.50 -23.58 10.83
N ASP A 106 13.01 -23.46 12.05
CA ASP A 106 13.48 -24.56 12.89
C ASP A 106 12.55 -24.73 14.09
N GLY A 107 11.65 -25.72 14.01
CA GLY A 107 10.54 -25.88 14.95
C GLY A 107 9.60 -24.68 14.92
N GLU A 108 9.51 -23.95 16.03
CA GLU A 108 8.71 -22.72 16.14
C GLU A 108 9.51 -21.44 15.89
N ASN A 109 10.84 -21.54 15.78
CA ASN A 109 11.74 -20.39 15.66
C ASN A 109 12.26 -20.24 14.24
N TRP A 110 12.69 -19.04 13.87
CA TRP A 110 13.35 -18.78 12.60
C TRP A 110 14.86 -18.68 12.77
N THR A 111 15.62 -18.95 11.72
CA THR A 111 17.07 -18.70 11.69
C THR A 111 17.51 -18.35 10.28
N LEU A 112 18.69 -17.73 10.18
CA LEU A 112 19.45 -17.69 8.93
C LEU A 112 20.03 -19.06 8.63
N SER A 113 19.97 -19.49 7.38
CA SER A 113 20.58 -20.75 6.91
C SER A 113 22.11 -20.75 7.01
N ASP A 114 22.73 -19.57 7.00
CA ASP A 114 24.18 -19.36 7.09
C ASP A 114 24.61 -18.76 8.45
N LEU A 115 23.80 -18.92 9.51
CA LEU A 115 24.14 -18.41 10.85
C LEU A 115 25.44 -19.06 11.35
N ALA A 116 26.44 -18.25 11.69
CA ALA A 116 27.75 -18.71 12.13
C ALA A 116 27.79 -19.00 13.64
N GLU A 117 28.77 -19.79 14.07
CA GLU A 117 29.00 -20.07 15.49
C GLU A 117 29.30 -18.77 16.26
N GLY A 118 28.62 -18.56 17.38
CA GLY A 118 28.75 -17.35 18.21
C GLY A 118 27.88 -16.17 17.76
N GLU A 119 27.16 -16.28 16.65
CA GLU A 119 26.14 -15.31 16.26
C GLU A 119 24.78 -15.64 16.90
N THR A 120 24.03 -14.60 17.25
CA THR A 120 22.65 -14.74 17.73
C THR A 120 21.71 -14.12 16.71
N PHE A 121 20.74 -14.90 16.24
CA PHE A 121 19.72 -14.44 15.30
C PHE A 121 18.69 -13.55 15.99
N ASN A 122 18.42 -12.39 15.39
CA ASN A 122 17.44 -11.43 15.89
C ASN A 122 16.03 -11.79 15.40
N GLN A 123 15.33 -12.61 16.19
CA GLN A 123 13.95 -13.05 15.92
C GLN A 123 12.98 -11.89 15.71
N ASN A 124 13.13 -10.81 16.48
CA ASN A 124 12.23 -9.66 16.43
C ASN A 124 12.38 -8.90 15.10
N ALA A 125 13.62 -8.66 14.66
CA ALA A 125 13.90 -8.01 13.38
C ALA A 125 13.32 -8.82 12.21
N PHE A 126 13.53 -10.14 12.24
CA PHE A 126 12.97 -11.02 11.23
C PHE A 126 11.44 -11.04 11.25
N THR A 127 10.81 -11.20 12.42
CA THR A 127 9.35 -11.25 12.56
C THR A 127 8.69 -9.97 12.06
N ASN A 128 9.30 -8.81 12.32
CA ASN A 128 8.83 -7.52 11.80
C ASN A 128 8.84 -7.47 10.27
N MET A 129 9.91 -7.96 9.65
CA MET A 129 9.99 -8.05 8.18
C MET A 129 8.99 -9.08 7.63
N LEU A 130 8.92 -10.26 8.25
CA LEU A 130 8.02 -11.34 7.82
C LEU A 130 6.57 -10.85 7.81
N ASN A 131 6.11 -10.19 8.86
CA ASN A 131 4.75 -9.65 8.97
C ASN A 131 4.41 -8.66 7.84
N GLN A 132 5.40 -7.93 7.34
CA GLN A 132 5.22 -6.99 6.24
C GLN A 132 5.19 -7.69 4.87
N ILE A 133 5.89 -8.81 4.73
CA ILE A 133 5.96 -9.60 3.49
C ILE A 133 4.72 -10.48 3.32
N ILE A 134 4.24 -11.09 4.39
CA ILE A 134 3.08 -11.99 4.35
C ILE A 134 1.75 -11.25 4.27
N SER A 135 1.74 -9.92 4.33
CA SER A 135 0.54 -9.08 4.22
C SER A 135 0.89 -7.74 3.59
N VAL A 136 0.88 -7.71 2.26
CA VAL A 136 1.27 -6.53 1.49
C VAL A 136 0.01 -5.77 1.08
N ARG A 137 0.00 -4.47 1.38
CA ARG A 137 -1.03 -3.55 0.90
C ARG A 137 -0.51 -2.74 -0.27
N MET A 138 -1.27 -2.73 -1.37
CA MET A 138 -1.03 -1.82 -2.48
C MET A 138 -1.58 -0.42 -2.19
N THR A 139 -0.96 0.60 -2.77
CA THR A 139 -1.47 1.97 -2.80
C THR A 139 -2.34 2.21 -4.04
N GLU A 140 -2.00 1.56 -5.15
CA GLU A 140 -2.65 1.76 -6.45
C GLU A 140 -2.41 0.56 -7.37
N PRO A 141 -3.43 0.06 -8.09
CA PRO A 141 -3.25 -0.87 -9.19
C PRO A 141 -2.83 -0.09 -10.45
N ILE A 142 -1.81 -0.57 -11.14
CA ILE A 142 -1.25 0.13 -12.32
C ILE A 142 -1.50 -0.61 -13.64
N GLY A 143 -2.11 -1.80 -13.59
CA GLY A 143 -2.57 -2.55 -14.75
C GLY A 143 -2.31 -4.04 -14.64
N THR A 144 -2.58 -4.77 -15.72
CA THR A 144 -2.33 -6.23 -15.85
C THR A 144 -1.31 -6.54 -16.94
N GLU A 145 -0.79 -5.52 -17.61
CA GLU A 145 0.18 -5.65 -18.69
C GLU A 145 1.57 -5.25 -18.20
N ALA A 146 2.58 -6.04 -18.55
CA ALA A 146 3.96 -5.72 -18.23
C ALA A 146 4.43 -4.49 -19.01
N GLN A 147 5.16 -3.60 -18.34
CA GLN A 147 5.80 -2.44 -18.95
C GLN A 147 7.29 -2.43 -18.62
N ALA A 148 8.13 -2.03 -19.58
CA ALA A 148 9.59 -2.06 -19.40
C ALA A 148 10.08 -1.10 -18.30
N ASP A 149 9.40 0.03 -18.12
CA ASP A 149 9.67 1.01 -17.09
C ASP A 149 9.31 0.53 -15.67
N PHE A 150 8.62 -0.60 -15.53
CA PHE A 150 8.36 -1.22 -14.23
C PHE A 150 9.62 -1.77 -13.57
N GLY A 151 10.71 -1.98 -14.31
CA GLY A 151 11.97 -2.47 -13.75
C GLY A 151 11.88 -3.88 -13.15
N LEU A 152 10.94 -4.71 -13.61
CA LEU A 152 10.74 -6.07 -13.11
C LEU A 152 11.61 -7.13 -13.81
N ASP A 153 12.23 -6.79 -14.94
CA ASP A 153 13.23 -7.65 -15.61
C ASP A 153 14.53 -7.75 -14.80
N ALA A 154 14.84 -6.71 -14.01
CA ALA A 154 15.96 -6.64 -13.10
C ALA A 154 15.47 -6.02 -11.76
N PRO A 155 14.72 -6.79 -10.96
CA PRO A 155 14.07 -6.28 -9.75
C PRO A 155 15.10 -5.79 -8.73
N GLN A 156 14.75 -4.76 -7.98
CA GLN A 156 15.58 -4.23 -6.90
C GLN A 156 15.60 -5.15 -5.67
N ALA A 157 14.52 -5.90 -5.47
CA ALA A 157 14.46 -7.01 -4.53
C ALA A 157 13.52 -8.12 -5.03
N THR A 158 13.90 -9.36 -4.77
CA THR A 158 13.10 -10.56 -5.01
C THR A 158 12.90 -11.27 -3.68
N VAL A 159 11.65 -11.50 -3.30
CA VAL A 159 11.30 -12.34 -2.15
C VAL A 159 10.71 -13.63 -2.67
N THR A 160 11.24 -14.76 -2.23
CA THR A 160 10.64 -16.08 -2.43
C THR A 160 10.09 -16.58 -1.11
N LEU A 161 8.77 -16.72 -1.01
CA LEU A 161 8.08 -17.17 0.19
C LEU A 161 7.58 -18.59 -0.05
N THR A 162 7.94 -19.53 0.82
CA THR A 162 7.48 -20.92 0.72
C THR A 162 6.61 -21.26 1.91
N THR A 163 5.44 -21.82 1.61
CA THR A 163 4.52 -22.41 2.59
C THR A 163 4.59 -23.93 2.53
N THR A 164 3.72 -24.61 3.28
CA THR A 164 3.53 -26.06 3.14
C THR A 164 2.94 -26.47 1.79
N ASP A 165 2.21 -25.55 1.14
CA ASP A 165 1.36 -25.89 -0.01
C ASP A 165 1.92 -25.30 -1.32
N GLU A 166 2.54 -24.12 -1.26
CA GLU A 166 2.97 -23.37 -2.44
C GLU A 166 4.20 -22.50 -2.20
N THR A 167 4.76 -21.99 -3.30
CA THR A 167 5.84 -21.01 -3.30
C THR A 167 5.42 -19.80 -4.12
N ASP A 168 5.48 -18.63 -3.49
CA ASP A 168 5.21 -17.34 -4.11
C ASP A 168 6.48 -16.54 -4.30
N THR A 169 6.51 -15.75 -5.38
CA THR A 169 7.57 -14.79 -5.67
C THR A 169 7.00 -13.38 -5.68
N LEU A 170 7.65 -12.49 -4.92
CA LEU A 170 7.32 -11.08 -4.83
C LEU A 170 8.49 -10.28 -5.39
N LEU A 171 8.20 -9.38 -6.33
CA LEU A 171 9.19 -8.57 -7.01
C LEU A 171 8.99 -7.10 -6.67
N VAL A 172 10.05 -6.42 -6.28
CA VAL A 172 10.11 -4.96 -6.12
C VAL A 172 10.81 -4.39 -7.36
N GLY A 173 10.05 -3.67 -8.16
CA GLY A 173 10.52 -3.02 -9.39
C GLY A 173 10.98 -1.59 -9.15
N ALA A 174 10.89 -0.77 -10.19
CA ALA A 174 11.32 0.62 -10.18
C ALA A 174 10.52 1.49 -9.20
N LYS A 175 11.22 2.47 -8.62
CA LYS A 175 10.60 3.56 -7.87
C LYS A 175 9.84 4.48 -8.82
N ASN A 176 8.66 4.94 -8.43
CA ASN A 176 7.87 5.83 -9.27
C ASN A 176 8.60 7.17 -9.50
N PRO A 177 8.86 7.58 -10.76
CA PRO A 177 9.61 8.79 -11.05
C PRO A 177 8.82 10.09 -10.77
N ALA A 178 7.49 10.03 -10.80
CA ALA A 178 6.63 11.20 -10.60
C ALA A 178 6.42 11.54 -9.12
N ASP A 179 6.49 10.53 -8.26
CA ASP A 179 6.27 10.62 -6.83
C ASP A 179 7.08 9.50 -6.18
N SER A 180 8.18 9.89 -5.52
CA SER A 180 9.16 8.98 -4.93
C SER A 180 8.62 8.17 -3.75
N ASP A 181 7.34 8.29 -3.42
CA ASP A 181 6.78 7.63 -2.25
C ASP A 181 6.37 6.18 -2.51
N ASN A 182 6.44 5.67 -3.75
CA ASN A 182 6.00 4.31 -4.09
C ASN A 182 6.99 3.54 -5.01
N TYR A 183 6.92 2.21 -4.93
CA TYR A 183 7.61 1.27 -5.83
C TYR A 183 6.61 0.43 -6.62
N VAL A 184 6.97 0.03 -7.83
CA VAL A 184 6.25 -1.03 -8.55
C VAL A 184 6.45 -2.36 -7.82
N PHE A 185 5.39 -3.14 -7.72
CA PHE A 185 5.39 -4.43 -7.04
C PHE A 185 4.56 -5.46 -7.81
N LYS A 186 5.02 -6.72 -7.77
CA LYS A 186 4.33 -7.83 -8.41
C LYS A 186 4.43 -9.09 -7.56
N ALA A 187 3.28 -9.67 -7.22
CA ALA A 187 3.19 -11.02 -6.65
C ALA A 187 2.89 -12.05 -7.75
N SER A 188 3.49 -13.24 -7.68
CA SER A 188 3.27 -14.35 -8.63
C SER A 188 1.81 -14.77 -8.75
N ASN A 189 1.06 -14.76 -7.64
CA ASN A 189 -0.32 -15.21 -7.56
C ASN A 189 -1.37 -14.15 -7.98
N SER A 190 -0.95 -12.97 -8.43
CA SER A 190 -1.85 -11.90 -8.86
C SER A 190 -1.62 -11.52 -10.33
N PRO A 191 -2.68 -11.28 -11.14
CA PRO A 191 -2.51 -10.79 -12.50
C PRO A 191 -2.14 -9.30 -12.55
N TYR A 192 -2.29 -8.57 -11.44
CA TYR A 192 -2.07 -7.11 -11.41
C TYR A 192 -0.63 -6.75 -11.07
N TYR A 193 -0.13 -5.73 -11.76
CA TYR A 193 0.98 -4.90 -11.33
C TYR A 193 0.42 -3.80 -10.44
N VAL A 194 1.11 -3.52 -9.34
CA VAL A 194 0.62 -2.56 -8.35
C VAL A 194 1.75 -1.66 -7.86
N ARG A 195 1.37 -0.61 -7.14
CA ARG A 195 2.28 0.23 -6.36
C ARG A 195 2.17 -0.15 -4.90
N ILE A 196 3.30 -0.15 -4.21
CA ILE A 196 3.41 -0.27 -2.75
C ILE A 196 4.12 0.96 -2.20
N SER A 197 3.94 1.22 -0.91
CA SER A 197 4.62 2.33 -0.24
C SER A 197 6.14 2.17 -0.25
N SER A 198 6.85 3.30 -0.21
CA SER A 198 8.30 3.39 -0.07
C SER A 198 8.76 2.66 1.19
N PHE A 199 8.03 2.79 2.30
CA PHE A 199 8.30 2.02 3.52
C PHE A 199 8.42 0.50 3.27
N THR A 200 7.56 -0.06 2.40
CA THR A 200 7.61 -1.49 2.07
C THR A 200 8.71 -1.82 1.09
N GLY A 201 8.87 -1.03 0.02
CA GLY A 201 9.97 -1.25 -0.94
C GLY A 201 11.35 -1.07 -0.28
N ASP A 202 11.55 0.02 0.45
CA ASP A 202 12.79 0.35 1.16
C ASP A 202 13.18 -0.72 2.18
N ASN A 203 12.19 -1.31 2.88
CA ASN A 203 12.44 -2.38 3.84
C ASN A 203 12.83 -3.72 3.16
N LEU A 204 12.64 -3.88 1.85
CA LEU A 204 13.08 -5.08 1.12
C LEU A 204 14.40 -4.86 0.39
N ILE A 205 14.60 -3.69 -0.22
CA ILE A 205 15.81 -3.40 -1.01
C ILE A 205 17.04 -3.10 -0.13
N ASN A 206 16.84 -2.56 1.09
CA ASN A 206 17.95 -2.09 1.93
C ASN A 206 18.39 -3.08 3.01
N LYS A 207 17.68 -4.20 3.20
CA LYS A 207 18.04 -5.17 4.25
C LYS A 207 19.36 -5.83 3.97
N THR A 208 20.12 -5.99 5.04
CA THR A 208 21.41 -6.64 5.09
C THR A 208 21.37 -7.78 6.10
N ARG A 209 22.36 -8.68 6.05
CA ARG A 209 22.48 -9.77 7.03
C ARG A 209 22.59 -9.26 8.47
N ALA A 210 23.30 -8.14 8.66
CA ALA A 210 23.53 -7.54 9.98
C ALA A 210 22.23 -7.10 10.67
N ASP A 211 21.20 -6.74 9.91
CA ASP A 211 19.89 -6.36 10.45
C ASP A 211 19.18 -7.52 11.17
N PHE A 212 19.60 -8.77 10.91
CA PHE A 212 19.02 -9.99 11.49
C PHE A 212 19.91 -10.65 12.53
N LEU A 213 20.95 -9.96 12.99
CA LEU A 213 21.79 -10.39 14.10
C LEU A 213 21.55 -9.52 15.33
N GLU A 214 21.69 -10.09 16.52
CA GLU A 214 21.73 -9.30 17.74
C GLU A 214 23.04 -8.51 17.83
N ALA A 215 22.96 -7.30 18.39
CA ALA A 215 24.16 -6.54 18.69
C ALA A 215 25.01 -7.30 19.75
N PRO A 216 26.35 -7.29 19.65
CA PRO A 216 27.20 -7.82 20.71
C PRO A 216 26.81 -7.18 22.05
N ALA A 217 26.72 -7.98 23.11
CA ALA A 217 26.49 -7.45 24.44
C ALA A 217 27.55 -6.38 24.75
N ALA A 218 27.11 -5.18 25.13
CA ALA A 218 28.04 -4.13 25.55
C ALA A 218 28.87 -4.67 26.72
N GLU A 219 30.20 -4.66 26.59
CA GLU A 219 31.06 -5.00 27.71
C GLU A 219 30.71 -4.09 28.90
N PRO A 220 30.56 -4.62 30.12
CA PRO A 220 30.27 -3.79 31.28
C PRO A 220 31.40 -2.77 31.40
N THR A 221 31.05 -1.48 31.35
CA THR A 221 31.99 -0.39 31.58
C THR A 221 32.61 -0.60 32.95
N SER A 222 33.86 -1.05 32.97
CA SER A 222 34.66 -1.16 34.18
C SER A 222 34.84 0.26 34.74
N GLU A 223 33.95 0.66 35.65
CA GLU A 223 34.11 1.86 36.45
C GLU A 223 35.26 1.57 37.43
N SER A 224 36.45 2.07 37.09
CA SER A 224 37.62 2.01 37.97
C SER A 224 37.38 2.92 39.18
N GLU A 225 37.32 2.33 40.38
CA GLU A 225 37.41 3.01 41.67
C GLU A 225 38.71 3.81 41.85
#